data_AF-A0A3L7NWR0-F1
#
_entry.id   AF-A0A3L7NWR0-F1
#
_cell.length_a   1.000
_cell.length_b   1.000
_cell.length_c   1.000
_cell.angle_alpha   90.00
_cell.angle_beta   90.00
_cell.angle_gamma   90.00
#
_symmetry.space_group_name_H-M   'P 1'
#
loop_
_entity.id
_entity.type
_entity.pdbx_description
1 polymer ?
#
loop_
_entity_poly.entity_id
_entity_poly.type
_entity_poly.pdbx_seq_one_letter_code
_entity_poly.pdbx_strand_id
1 'polypeptide(L)'
;MVEGTGKRLITGAVGRPLMIAHQDDAPGTEVTDDLRRKTNVVAKKAKIPDPLSEIASNLVTVLETQRAVAGQGTDKPLLTWSQLLASQSGVSTDWATAALQKAPAKSQILIAIADDLKSPVALSKDLNRLAQDPAVLQRLVQHPSTGCSELVPVRTLAELCKSVDKNLRKPVEAYWTQHAKKLPAGLSSVEQRVGKKAVVGIHDERFARPDVTLSRKLAAALESLRKLGESSYPALLSDVLTRADVSSDDPQLASAFGQPPFAESTMLVAGKLPDGWIALRADAEQVVNSEGFLRRLLLRQCNEASPEVKLSALSKILMKDLQPRFGEVWRTHFDLQRKFPFVEFTSAGTKAKPDLVLRDARFPRAEKVLSEQLVKQLEHQKAIGEAAYPSTWNRIVELTKTVADKATLQKASAMEPFAGRVLMAFPAMADSPVAFVDDAAMLAGSVRLMDLLLAQLTSGDQQGVPAEKISAAKGLHPLLKPLVAAAVEIFLADKQLPVGLGGLRLGGKWHVFRLQDVTSGAPAASSASSASS
;
A
#
# COMPACT_ATOMS: atom_id res chain seq x y z
N MET A 1 8.96 -24.63 21.74
CA MET A 1 8.42 -24.06 22.99
C MET A 1 7.14 -23.33 22.65
N VAL A 2 6.03 -23.86 23.19
CA VAL A 2 4.67 -23.33 23.36
C VAL A 2 3.95 -22.77 22.12
N GLU A 3 3.04 -23.61 21.59
CA GLU A 3 1.90 -23.28 20.74
C GLU A 3 0.87 -22.41 21.47
N GLY A 4 0.16 -21.55 20.73
CA GLY A 4 -0.94 -20.73 21.25
C GLY A 4 -2.00 -20.43 20.20
N THR A 5 -2.81 -21.44 19.87
CA THR A 5 -4.02 -21.32 19.05
C THR A 5 -5.21 -20.87 19.91
N GLY A 6 -5.65 -19.62 19.73
CA GLY A 6 -6.82 -19.07 20.42
C GLY A 6 -8.04 -18.96 19.50
N LYS A 7 -8.82 -20.04 19.36
CA LYS A 7 -10.20 -19.98 18.83
C LYS A 7 -11.16 -19.76 20.01
N ARG A 8 -11.83 -18.60 20.07
CA ARG A 8 -12.95 -18.37 20.99
C ARG A 8 -14.28 -18.62 20.29
N LEU A 9 -14.95 -19.67 20.75
CA LEU A 9 -16.39 -19.86 20.69
C LEU A 9 -17.06 -18.86 21.65
N ILE A 10 -18.12 -18.19 21.20
CA ILE A 10 -19.06 -17.51 22.08
C ILE A 10 -20.43 -18.16 21.86
N THR A 11 -20.78 -19.05 22.79
CA THR A 11 -22.14 -19.47 23.09
C THR A 11 -22.68 -18.53 24.18
N GLY A 12 -23.91 -18.06 24.02
CA GLY A 12 -24.57 -17.21 25.01
C GLY A 12 -26.08 -17.26 24.81
N ALA A 13 -26.74 -18.06 25.64
CA ALA A 13 -28.18 -18.24 25.71
C ALA A 13 -28.69 -17.64 27.03
N VAL A 14 -29.66 -16.71 26.99
CA VAL A 14 -30.64 -16.31 28.04
C VAL A 14 -31.69 -15.45 27.29
N GLY A 15 -33.01 -15.47 27.46
CA GLY A 15 -33.97 -16.14 28.32
C GLY A 15 -35.38 -15.67 27.92
N ARG A 16 -36.41 -16.47 28.23
CA ARG A 16 -37.86 -16.20 28.00
C ARG A 16 -38.41 -15.14 28.97
N PRO A 17 -39.55 -14.50 28.64
CA PRO A 17 -40.82 -14.86 29.30
C PRO A 17 -41.99 -14.96 28.28
N LEU A 18 -42.86 -15.98 28.34
CA LEU A 18 -44.07 -16.12 29.18
C LEU A 18 -45.15 -15.06 28.88
N MET A 19 -46.21 -15.44 28.16
CA MET A 19 -47.61 -15.26 28.59
C MET A 19 -48.64 -15.82 27.58
N ILE A 20 -49.46 -16.73 28.15
CA ILE A 20 -50.92 -16.90 28.05
C ILE A 20 -51.52 -17.34 26.71
N ALA A 21 -51.84 -18.63 26.68
CA ALA A 21 -52.86 -19.23 25.84
C ALA A 21 -54.24 -18.99 26.45
N HIS A 22 -55.24 -18.72 25.61
CA HIS A 22 -56.63 -19.10 25.88
C HIS A 22 -57.21 -19.69 24.60
N GLN A 23 -57.56 -20.96 24.74
CA GLN A 23 -58.33 -21.79 23.83
C GLN A 23 -59.56 -22.18 24.65
N ASP A 24 -60.75 -21.95 24.13
CA ASP A 24 -61.94 -22.67 24.57
C ASP A 24 -62.84 -22.89 23.36
N ASP A 25 -63.10 -24.17 23.16
CA ASP A 25 -63.97 -24.78 22.18
C ASP A 25 -65.42 -24.80 22.66
N ALA A 26 -66.29 -25.11 21.68
CA ALA A 26 -67.46 -25.99 21.80
C ALA A 26 -68.87 -25.32 21.88
N PRO A 27 -69.95 -26.10 21.65
CA PRO A 27 -70.85 -25.90 20.50
C PRO A 27 -72.33 -25.80 20.93
N GLY A 28 -73.25 -25.59 19.98
CA GLY A 28 -74.67 -25.82 20.21
C GLY A 28 -75.53 -25.46 19.00
N THR A 29 -76.01 -26.45 18.25
CA THR A 29 -77.35 -27.07 18.28
C THR A 29 -78.46 -26.29 17.55
N GLU A 30 -79.06 -27.03 16.61
CA GLU A 30 -80.30 -26.80 15.88
C GLU A 30 -81.47 -26.44 16.80
N VAL A 31 -82.39 -25.58 16.34
CA VAL A 31 -83.85 -25.81 16.33
C VAL A 31 -84.48 -24.98 15.19
N THR A 32 -85.38 -25.63 14.47
CA THR A 32 -86.35 -25.18 13.45
C THR A 32 -87.24 -24.01 13.88
N ASP A 33 -87.67 -23.14 12.95
CA ASP A 33 -89.12 -22.88 12.82
C ASP A 33 -89.53 -22.07 11.57
N ASP A 34 -90.78 -22.32 11.23
CA ASP A 34 -91.47 -22.13 9.97
C ASP A 34 -91.90 -20.70 9.59
N LEU A 35 -92.21 -20.57 8.29
CA LEU A 35 -93.16 -19.65 7.64
C LEU A 35 -93.49 -18.30 8.32
N ARG A 36 -93.19 -17.20 7.60
CA ARG A 36 -94.24 -16.23 7.21
C ARG A 36 -93.84 -15.30 6.07
N ARG A 37 -94.47 -15.52 4.91
CA ARG A 37 -94.63 -14.54 3.83
C ARG A 37 -95.29 -13.26 4.35
N LYS A 38 -94.65 -12.11 4.20
CA LYS A 38 -95.33 -10.81 4.01
C LYS A 38 -94.55 -9.95 3.02
N THR A 39 -95.12 -9.84 1.82
CA THR A 39 -94.82 -8.80 0.83
C THR A 39 -95.14 -7.42 1.41
N ASN A 40 -94.11 -6.62 1.68
CA ASN A 40 -94.24 -5.21 1.99
C ASN A 40 -93.67 -4.39 0.82
N VAL A 41 -94.57 -3.91 -0.04
CA VAL A 41 -94.30 -2.88 -1.04
C VAL A 41 -94.15 -1.56 -0.28
N VAL A 42 -92.90 -1.16 -0.01
CA VAL A 42 -92.59 0.17 0.54
C VAL A 42 -92.34 1.11 -0.63
N ALA A 43 -93.18 2.15 -0.71
CA ALA A 43 -93.01 3.25 -1.66
C ALA A 43 -91.62 3.89 -1.52
N LYS A 44 -90.84 3.87 -2.61
CA LYS A 44 -89.52 4.50 -2.71
C LYS A 44 -89.65 6.02 -2.53
N LYS A 45 -89.37 6.54 -1.32
CA LYS A 45 -89.02 7.95 -1.14
C LYS A 45 -87.80 8.24 -2.02
N ALA A 46 -87.93 9.20 -2.94
CA ALA A 46 -86.81 9.68 -3.76
C ALA A 46 -85.66 10.08 -2.83
N LYS A 47 -84.58 9.32 -2.86
CA LYS A 47 -83.39 9.53 -2.03
C LYS A 47 -82.70 10.78 -2.58
N ILE A 48 -82.72 11.87 -1.80
CA ILE A 48 -81.98 13.09 -2.13
C ILE A 48 -80.51 12.66 -2.38
N PRO A 49 -79.94 12.97 -3.56
CA PRO A 49 -78.58 12.60 -3.86
C PRO A 49 -77.64 13.23 -2.81
N ASP A 50 -76.76 12.41 -2.24
CA ASP A 50 -75.68 12.89 -1.38
C ASP A 50 -74.81 13.85 -2.21
N PRO A 51 -74.65 15.13 -1.83
CA PRO A 51 -73.91 16.12 -2.62
C PRO A 51 -72.47 15.68 -2.94
N LEU A 52 -71.86 14.86 -2.08
CA LEU A 52 -70.55 14.27 -2.35
C LEU A 52 -70.57 13.26 -3.49
N SER A 53 -71.67 12.54 -3.69
CA SER A 53 -71.85 11.62 -4.82
C SER A 53 -72.04 12.35 -6.15
N GLU A 54 -72.65 13.53 -6.12
CA GLU A 54 -72.79 14.39 -7.30
C GLU A 54 -71.43 14.97 -7.72
N ILE A 55 -70.66 15.51 -6.77
CA ILE A 55 -69.28 15.95 -7.01
C ILE A 55 -68.42 14.79 -7.53
N ALA A 56 -68.53 13.60 -6.93
CA ALA A 56 -67.81 12.41 -7.37
C ALA A 56 -68.13 12.04 -8.83
N SER A 57 -69.40 12.16 -9.24
CA SER A 57 -69.85 11.89 -10.61
C SER A 57 -69.31 12.94 -11.59
N ASN A 58 -69.36 14.22 -11.22
CA ASN A 58 -68.84 15.33 -12.03
C ASN A 58 -67.33 15.19 -12.28
N LEU A 59 -66.55 14.83 -11.25
CA LEU A 59 -65.10 14.59 -11.39
C LEU A 59 -64.79 13.48 -12.39
N VAL A 60 -65.56 12.38 -12.37
CA VAL A 60 -65.43 11.29 -13.36
C VAL A 60 -65.77 11.80 -14.76
N THR A 61 -66.88 12.53 -14.92
CA THR A 61 -67.31 13.07 -16.21
C THR A 61 -66.27 14.02 -16.81
N VAL A 62 -65.62 14.86 -16.00
CA VAL A 62 -64.53 15.74 -16.47
C VAL A 62 -63.35 14.92 -17.00
N LEU A 63 -62.92 13.89 -16.27
CA LEU A 63 -61.83 13.01 -16.71
C LEU A 63 -62.20 12.20 -17.97
N GLU A 64 -63.44 11.74 -18.08
CA GLU A 64 -63.92 11.03 -19.29
C GLU A 64 -63.98 11.94 -20.51
N THR A 65 -64.43 13.18 -20.33
CA THR A 65 -64.45 14.20 -21.38
C THR A 65 -63.03 14.52 -21.83
N GLN A 66 -62.09 14.71 -20.89
CA GLN A 66 -60.68 14.94 -21.19
C GLN A 66 -60.05 13.76 -21.92
N ARG A 67 -60.36 12.53 -21.51
CA ARG A 67 -59.92 11.32 -22.21
C ARG A 67 -60.45 11.28 -23.64
N ALA A 68 -61.73 11.61 -23.87
CA ALA A 68 -62.33 11.64 -25.21
C ALA A 68 -61.66 12.70 -26.11
N VAL A 69 -61.38 13.89 -25.56
CA VAL A 69 -60.69 14.99 -26.26
C VAL A 69 -59.22 14.68 -26.52
N ALA A 70 -58.58 13.92 -25.63
CA ALA A 70 -57.18 13.57 -25.78
C ALA A 70 -56.95 12.52 -26.89
N GLY A 71 -57.98 11.77 -27.26
CA GLY A 71 -57.85 10.59 -28.11
C GLY A 71 -57.06 9.47 -27.41
N GLN A 72 -56.81 8.37 -28.11
CA GLN A 72 -55.97 7.28 -27.61
C GLN A 72 -54.46 7.62 -27.63
N GLY A 73 -54.09 8.84 -28.06
CA GLY A 73 -52.70 9.27 -28.11
C GLY A 73 -52.10 9.48 -26.71
N THR A 74 -50.86 9.02 -26.53
CA THR A 74 -50.09 9.10 -25.29
C THR A 74 -49.53 10.50 -25.01
N ASP A 75 -49.57 11.41 -25.99
CA ASP A 75 -48.72 12.61 -25.97
C ASP A 75 -49.31 13.80 -25.19
N LYS A 76 -50.61 13.78 -24.88
CA LYS A 76 -51.21 14.85 -24.07
C LYS A 76 -50.94 14.60 -22.58
N PRO A 77 -50.49 15.63 -21.82
CA PRO A 77 -50.27 15.51 -20.39
C PRO A 77 -51.58 15.21 -19.66
N LEU A 78 -51.51 14.39 -18.61
CA LEU A 78 -52.65 14.12 -17.75
C LEU A 78 -53.01 15.37 -16.92
N LEU A 79 -54.28 15.50 -16.54
CA LEU A 79 -54.69 16.55 -15.62
C LEU A 79 -54.04 16.34 -14.26
N THR A 80 -53.61 17.44 -13.64
CA THR A 80 -53.19 17.43 -12.23
C THR A 80 -54.41 17.51 -11.30
N TRP A 81 -54.24 17.09 -10.04
CA TRP A 81 -55.32 17.14 -9.06
C TRP A 81 -55.86 18.57 -8.88
N SER A 82 -54.99 19.57 -8.78
CA SER A 82 -55.37 20.99 -8.72
C SER A 82 -56.15 21.49 -9.94
N GLN A 83 -55.80 21.06 -11.16
CA GLN A 83 -56.55 21.40 -12.37
C GLN A 83 -57.93 20.74 -12.40
N LEU A 84 -58.01 19.49 -11.94
CA LEU A 84 -59.29 18.79 -11.82
C LEU A 84 -60.18 19.47 -10.78
N LEU A 85 -59.63 19.92 -9.65
CA LEU A 85 -60.35 20.71 -8.66
C LEU A 85 -60.80 22.07 -9.20
N ALA A 86 -59.94 22.77 -9.93
CA ALA A 86 -60.27 24.06 -10.53
C ALA A 86 -61.41 23.96 -11.57
N SER A 87 -61.66 22.78 -12.14
CA SER A 87 -62.81 22.53 -13.02
C SER A 87 -64.16 22.50 -12.30
N GLN A 88 -64.16 22.38 -10.97
CA GLN A 88 -65.37 22.34 -10.14
C GLN A 88 -65.59 23.71 -9.47
N SER A 89 -66.37 24.58 -10.11
CA SER A 89 -66.70 25.90 -9.55
C SER A 89 -67.45 25.77 -8.22
N GLY A 90 -66.93 26.36 -7.15
CA GLY A 90 -67.59 26.42 -5.84
C GLY A 90 -67.38 25.21 -4.92
N VAL A 91 -66.54 24.24 -5.30
CA VAL A 91 -66.22 23.07 -4.47
C VAL A 91 -64.89 23.30 -3.74
N SER A 92 -64.88 23.17 -2.42
CA SER A 92 -63.63 23.25 -1.64
C SER A 92 -62.78 21.99 -1.82
N THR A 93 -61.47 22.10 -1.59
CA THR A 93 -60.51 20.98 -1.63
C THR A 93 -60.93 19.82 -0.72
N ASP A 94 -61.48 20.14 0.45
CA ASP A 94 -61.90 19.15 1.45
C ASP A 94 -63.12 18.37 0.97
N TRP A 95 -64.08 19.06 0.34
CA TRP A 95 -65.27 18.42 -0.23
C TRP A 95 -64.92 17.51 -1.40
N ALA A 96 -64.02 17.94 -2.27
CA ALA A 96 -63.56 17.10 -3.36
C ALA A 96 -62.78 15.87 -2.86
N THR A 97 -61.94 16.04 -1.83
CA THR A 97 -61.22 14.92 -1.20
C THR A 97 -62.19 13.93 -0.53
N ALA A 98 -63.24 14.44 0.13
CA ALA A 98 -64.30 13.60 0.68
C ALA A 98 -65.12 12.89 -0.42
N ALA A 99 -65.38 13.56 -1.55
CA ALA A 99 -66.08 12.99 -2.69
C ALA A 99 -65.31 11.83 -3.35
N LEU A 100 -63.97 11.84 -3.32
CA LEU A 100 -63.16 10.70 -3.78
C LEU A 100 -63.41 9.41 -2.99
N GLN A 101 -63.94 9.50 -1.77
CA GLN A 101 -64.31 8.33 -0.97
C GLN A 101 -65.71 7.79 -1.29
N LYS A 102 -66.45 8.45 -2.20
CA LYS A 102 -67.80 8.06 -2.63
C LYS A 102 -67.78 7.45 -4.02
N ALA A 103 -68.77 6.59 -4.31
CA ALA A 103 -68.99 6.09 -5.66
C ALA A 103 -69.60 7.20 -6.54
N PRO A 104 -69.22 7.34 -7.82
CA PRO A 104 -68.34 6.44 -8.58
C PRO A 104 -66.82 6.74 -8.45
N ALA A 105 -66.43 7.90 -7.92
CA ALA A 105 -65.03 8.34 -7.92
C ALA A 105 -64.06 7.35 -7.26
N LYS A 106 -64.44 6.77 -6.11
CA LYS A 106 -63.59 5.84 -5.33
C LYS A 106 -63.05 4.65 -6.13
N SER A 107 -63.83 4.13 -7.08
CA SER A 107 -63.42 2.99 -7.90
C SER A 107 -62.89 3.39 -9.27
N GLN A 108 -63.19 4.61 -9.72
CA GLN A 108 -62.90 5.05 -11.08
C GLN A 108 -61.79 6.07 -11.21
N ILE A 109 -61.40 6.78 -10.15
CA ILE A 109 -60.36 7.82 -10.20
C ILE A 109 -59.12 7.32 -9.45
N LEU A 110 -57.96 7.48 -10.08
CA LEU A 110 -56.65 7.25 -9.48
C LEU A 110 -55.89 8.58 -9.42
N ILE A 111 -55.48 8.96 -8.21
CA ILE A 111 -54.52 10.04 -7.97
C ILE A 111 -53.17 9.38 -7.70
N ALA A 112 -52.14 9.72 -8.47
CA ALA A 112 -50.86 9.03 -8.34
C ALA A 112 -50.27 9.17 -6.92
N ILE A 113 -50.29 10.39 -6.35
CA ILE A 113 -49.80 10.73 -5.02
C ILE A 113 -50.89 11.55 -4.33
N ALA A 114 -51.56 10.96 -3.34
CA ALA A 114 -52.81 11.50 -2.79
C ALA A 114 -52.65 12.85 -2.06
N ASP A 115 -51.48 13.09 -1.47
CA ASP A 115 -51.13 14.29 -0.71
C ASP A 115 -50.45 15.40 -1.54
N ASP A 116 -50.30 15.22 -2.85
CA ASP A 116 -49.74 16.22 -3.76
C ASP A 116 -50.81 16.79 -4.72
N LEU A 117 -51.14 18.08 -4.58
CA LEU A 117 -52.08 18.78 -5.46
C LEU A 117 -51.60 18.87 -6.91
N LYS A 118 -50.31 18.70 -7.17
CA LYS A 118 -49.74 18.68 -8.52
C LYS A 118 -49.57 17.25 -9.05
N SER A 119 -50.05 16.24 -8.32
CA SER A 119 -50.06 14.87 -8.77
C SER A 119 -50.95 14.70 -10.01
N PRO A 120 -50.50 13.96 -11.04
CA PRO A 120 -51.36 13.53 -12.13
C PRO A 120 -52.53 12.68 -11.63
N VAL A 121 -53.67 12.81 -12.31
CA VAL A 121 -54.92 12.10 -12.03
C VAL A 121 -55.44 11.48 -13.32
N ALA A 122 -55.89 10.24 -13.23
CA ALA A 122 -56.47 9.52 -14.37
C ALA A 122 -57.64 8.64 -13.93
N LEU A 123 -58.35 8.08 -14.90
CA LEU A 123 -59.34 7.05 -14.62
C LEU A 123 -58.65 5.70 -14.37
N SER A 124 -59.28 4.80 -13.60
CA SER A 124 -58.76 3.45 -13.32
C SER A 124 -58.52 2.64 -14.60
N LYS A 125 -59.30 2.90 -15.66
CA LYS A 125 -59.12 2.32 -17.00
C LYS A 125 -57.86 2.83 -17.74
N ASP A 126 -57.21 3.87 -17.24
CA ASP A 126 -55.97 4.47 -17.77
C ASP A 126 -54.77 4.26 -16.83
N LEU A 127 -54.85 3.25 -15.95
CA LEU A 127 -53.82 2.92 -14.96
C LEU A 127 -52.41 2.80 -15.58
N ASN A 128 -52.29 2.12 -16.71
CA ASN A 128 -50.99 1.96 -17.38
C ASN A 128 -50.45 3.29 -17.91
N ARG A 129 -51.30 4.15 -18.47
CA ARG A 129 -50.90 5.49 -18.95
C ARG A 129 -50.40 6.34 -17.79
N LEU A 130 -51.12 6.33 -16.66
CA LEU A 130 -50.72 7.06 -15.46
C LEU A 130 -49.40 6.52 -14.88
N ALA A 131 -49.18 5.20 -14.89
CA ALA A 131 -47.94 4.60 -14.42
C ALA A 131 -46.71 4.98 -15.26
N GLN A 132 -46.93 5.26 -16.55
CA GLN A 132 -45.91 5.63 -17.54
C GLN A 132 -45.63 7.13 -17.60
N ASP A 133 -46.49 7.96 -16.98
CA ASP A 133 -46.38 9.41 -17.07
C ASP A 133 -45.09 9.91 -16.37
N PRO A 134 -44.18 10.59 -17.10
CA PRO A 134 -42.98 11.21 -16.54
C PRO A 134 -43.24 12.09 -15.32
N ALA A 135 -44.39 12.78 -15.28
CA ALA A 135 -44.76 13.66 -14.19
C ALA A 135 -44.96 12.88 -12.89
N VAL A 136 -45.45 11.63 -12.93
CA VAL A 136 -45.59 10.80 -11.73
C VAL A 136 -44.21 10.52 -11.14
N LEU A 137 -43.24 10.07 -11.95
CA LEU A 137 -41.90 9.78 -11.45
C LEU A 137 -41.20 11.05 -10.92
N GLN A 138 -41.31 12.18 -11.63
CA GLN A 138 -40.77 13.46 -11.17
C GLN A 138 -41.35 13.89 -9.82
N ARG A 139 -42.67 13.76 -9.63
CA ARG A 139 -43.31 14.08 -8.34
C ARG A 139 -42.90 13.15 -7.22
N LEU A 140 -42.74 11.86 -7.50
CA LEU A 140 -42.25 10.91 -6.49
C LEU A 140 -40.85 11.24 -6.01
N VAL A 141 -39.95 11.55 -6.93
CA VAL A 141 -38.59 11.97 -6.59
C VAL A 141 -38.59 13.30 -5.83
N GLN A 142 -39.49 14.21 -6.17
CA GLN A 142 -39.64 15.51 -5.50
C GLN A 142 -40.49 15.47 -4.22
N HIS A 143 -40.99 14.31 -3.82
CA HIS A 143 -41.95 14.21 -2.73
C HIS A 143 -41.27 14.56 -1.38
N PRO A 144 -41.85 15.44 -0.53
CA PRO A 144 -41.16 15.93 0.66
C PRO A 144 -40.77 14.85 1.68
N SER A 145 -41.55 13.79 1.81
CA SER A 145 -41.35 12.75 2.85
C SER A 145 -40.66 11.48 2.33
N THR A 146 -40.87 11.13 1.06
CA THR A 146 -40.42 9.86 0.46
C THR A 146 -39.47 10.05 -0.71
N GLY A 147 -39.33 11.28 -1.22
CA GLY A 147 -38.49 11.61 -2.37
C GLY A 147 -37.01 11.70 -2.05
N CYS A 148 -36.22 12.04 -3.06
CA CYS A 148 -34.80 12.28 -2.94
C CYS A 148 -34.55 13.62 -2.22
N SER A 149 -33.47 13.68 -1.46
CA SER A 149 -33.01 14.86 -0.75
C SER A 149 -31.50 14.99 -0.85
N GLU A 150 -30.94 16.09 -0.35
CA GLU A 150 -29.48 16.27 -0.27
C GLU A 150 -28.78 15.16 0.53
N LEU A 151 -29.43 14.68 1.61
CA LEU A 151 -28.91 13.58 2.43
C LEU A 151 -29.10 12.20 1.79
N VAL A 152 -30.15 12.04 0.97
CA VAL A 152 -30.51 10.79 0.30
C VAL A 152 -30.83 11.07 -1.17
N PRO A 153 -29.81 11.31 -2.02
CA PRO A 153 -30.03 11.73 -3.40
C PRO A 153 -30.51 10.60 -4.32
N VAL A 154 -30.34 9.35 -3.89
CA VAL A 154 -30.73 8.15 -4.64
C VAL A 154 -31.67 7.31 -3.79
N ARG A 155 -32.83 6.96 -4.33
CA ARG A 155 -33.79 6.04 -3.69
C ARG A 155 -34.20 4.93 -4.62
N THR A 156 -34.51 3.76 -4.07
CA THR A 156 -35.07 2.66 -4.85
C THR A 156 -36.48 2.99 -5.32
N LEU A 157 -36.89 2.47 -6.48
CA LEU A 157 -38.27 2.64 -6.98
C LEU A 157 -39.31 2.14 -5.97
N ALA A 158 -39.03 1.04 -5.26
CA ALA A 158 -39.91 0.49 -4.23
C ALA A 158 -40.12 1.45 -3.04
N GLU A 159 -39.10 2.22 -2.65
CA GLU A 159 -39.21 3.24 -1.61
C GLU A 159 -40.04 4.44 -2.08
N LEU A 160 -39.75 4.94 -3.28
CA LEU A 160 -40.50 6.04 -3.90
C LEU A 160 -41.99 5.67 -4.04
N CYS A 161 -42.29 4.44 -4.47
CA CYS A 161 -43.65 3.94 -4.61
C CYS A 161 -44.44 3.83 -3.30
N LYS A 162 -43.85 4.06 -2.12
CA LYS A 162 -44.60 4.04 -0.85
C LYS A 162 -45.64 5.16 -0.76
N SER A 163 -45.39 6.32 -1.36
CA SER A 163 -46.34 7.45 -1.44
C SER A 163 -47.32 7.33 -2.62
N VAL A 164 -47.11 6.37 -3.53
CA VAL A 164 -48.01 6.13 -4.66
C VAL A 164 -49.27 5.38 -4.19
N ASP A 165 -50.41 5.65 -4.84
CA ASP A 165 -51.62 4.83 -4.69
C ASP A 165 -51.32 3.33 -4.81
N LYS A 166 -51.90 2.53 -3.91
CA LYS A 166 -51.62 1.10 -3.81
C LYS A 166 -51.81 0.34 -5.13
N ASN A 167 -52.74 0.76 -5.98
CA ASN A 167 -53.02 0.11 -7.26
C ASN A 167 -51.98 0.47 -8.33
N LEU A 168 -51.27 1.59 -8.17
CA LEU A 168 -50.25 2.07 -9.10
C LEU A 168 -48.83 1.62 -8.73
N ARG A 169 -48.57 1.20 -7.49
CA ARG A 169 -47.21 0.82 -7.03
C ARG A 169 -46.50 -0.17 -7.94
N LYS A 170 -47.13 -1.33 -8.20
CA LYS A 170 -46.56 -2.39 -9.05
C LYS A 170 -46.42 -1.94 -10.53
N PRO A 171 -47.44 -1.34 -11.16
CA PRO A 171 -47.31 -0.79 -12.52
C PRO A 171 -46.17 0.22 -12.68
N VAL A 172 -46.07 1.21 -11.77
CA VAL A 172 -45.03 2.23 -11.78
C VAL A 172 -43.65 1.60 -11.61
N GLU A 173 -43.48 0.75 -10.60
CA GLU A 173 -42.22 0.07 -10.34
C GLU A 173 -41.77 -0.81 -11.53
N ALA A 174 -42.68 -1.61 -12.08
CA ALA A 174 -42.40 -2.49 -13.21
C ALA A 174 -42.01 -1.70 -14.47
N TYR A 175 -42.77 -0.64 -14.80
CA TYR A 175 -42.51 0.17 -15.98
C TYR A 175 -41.15 0.88 -15.89
N TRP A 176 -40.89 1.61 -14.81
CA TRP A 176 -39.67 2.40 -14.67
C TRP A 176 -38.42 1.54 -14.45
N THR A 177 -38.56 0.35 -13.87
CA THR A 177 -37.45 -0.63 -13.82
C THR A 177 -37.03 -1.06 -15.23
N GLN A 178 -38.00 -1.32 -16.13
CA GLN A 178 -37.72 -1.68 -17.53
C GLN A 178 -37.20 -0.51 -18.36
N HIS A 179 -37.57 0.71 -17.99
CA HIS A 179 -37.25 1.95 -18.73
C HIS A 179 -36.20 2.81 -18.04
N ALA A 180 -35.34 2.22 -17.20
CA ALA A 180 -34.30 2.93 -16.45
C ALA A 180 -33.33 3.75 -17.32
N LYS A 181 -33.20 3.42 -18.62
CA LYS A 181 -32.37 4.17 -19.59
C LYS A 181 -33.07 5.38 -20.23
N LYS A 182 -34.38 5.53 -20.05
CA LYS A 182 -35.23 6.58 -20.66
C LYS A 182 -35.94 7.39 -19.57
N LEU A 183 -35.18 7.87 -18.59
CA LEU A 183 -35.73 8.66 -17.49
C LEU A 183 -36.02 10.11 -17.92
N PRO A 184 -36.94 10.79 -17.23
CA PRO A 184 -37.17 12.23 -17.42
C PRO A 184 -35.90 13.04 -17.18
N ALA A 185 -35.78 14.21 -17.83
CA ALA A 185 -34.64 15.10 -17.64
C ALA A 185 -34.46 15.48 -16.15
N GLY A 186 -33.20 15.52 -15.70
CA GLY A 186 -32.85 15.74 -14.30
C GLY A 186 -32.88 14.49 -13.42
N LEU A 187 -33.19 13.32 -13.99
CA LEU A 187 -33.19 12.03 -13.29
C LEU A 187 -32.25 11.04 -13.99
N SER A 188 -31.47 10.29 -13.21
CA SER A 188 -30.61 9.22 -13.71
C SER A 188 -30.83 7.91 -12.95
N SER A 189 -30.54 6.78 -13.60
CA SER A 189 -30.64 5.46 -12.97
C SER A 189 -29.30 5.09 -12.35
N VAL A 190 -29.32 4.61 -11.11
CA VAL A 190 -28.13 4.12 -10.41
C VAL A 190 -28.39 2.70 -9.92
N GLU A 191 -27.49 1.78 -10.21
CA GLU A 191 -27.58 0.42 -9.68
C GLU A 191 -27.18 0.44 -8.19
N GLN A 192 -28.11 0.09 -7.31
CA GLN A 192 -27.89 -0.03 -5.87
C GLN A 192 -27.89 -1.50 -5.46
N ARG A 193 -26.96 -1.90 -4.60
CA ARG A 193 -26.97 -3.23 -3.99
C ARG A 193 -27.79 -3.21 -2.71
N VAL A 194 -28.93 -3.89 -2.72
CA VAL A 194 -29.76 -4.13 -1.53
C VAL A 194 -29.57 -5.60 -1.14
N GLY A 195 -28.70 -5.84 -0.16
CA GLY A 195 -28.25 -7.19 0.18
C GLY A 195 -27.48 -7.83 -0.98
N LYS A 196 -27.96 -8.97 -1.49
CA LYS A 196 -27.34 -9.69 -2.64
C LYS A 196 -27.92 -9.27 -4.00
N LYS A 197 -28.96 -8.44 -4.03
CA LYS A 197 -29.67 -8.08 -5.27
C LYS A 197 -29.24 -6.69 -5.74
N ALA A 198 -28.97 -6.57 -7.04
CA ALA A 198 -28.90 -5.30 -7.72
C ALA A 198 -30.33 -4.78 -7.97
N VAL A 199 -30.60 -3.55 -7.56
CA VAL A 199 -31.90 -2.88 -7.70
C VAL A 199 -31.67 -1.53 -8.38
N VAL A 200 -32.61 -1.12 -9.22
CA VAL A 200 -32.58 0.21 -9.85
C VAL A 200 -32.99 1.27 -8.82
N GLY A 201 -32.04 2.14 -8.50
CA GLY A 201 -32.27 3.40 -7.80
C GLY A 201 -32.46 4.54 -8.79
N ILE A 202 -33.27 5.52 -8.42
CA ILE A 202 -33.47 6.77 -9.15
C ILE A 202 -32.70 7.87 -8.40
N HIS A 203 -31.81 8.53 -9.11
CA HIS A 203 -31.01 9.66 -8.64
C HIS A 203 -31.61 10.96 -9.17
N ASP A 204 -31.85 11.91 -8.28
CA ASP A 204 -32.19 13.28 -8.62
C ASP A 204 -30.92 14.10 -8.85
N GLU A 205 -30.67 14.50 -10.10
CA GLU A 205 -29.43 15.18 -10.50
C GLU A 205 -29.25 16.56 -9.84
N ARG A 206 -30.30 17.11 -9.21
CA ARG A 206 -30.21 18.33 -8.42
C ARG A 206 -29.36 18.15 -7.16
N PHE A 207 -29.27 16.93 -6.64
CA PHE A 207 -28.50 16.60 -5.45
C PHE A 207 -27.23 15.85 -5.84
N ALA A 208 -26.07 16.33 -5.39
CA ALA A 208 -24.81 15.66 -5.64
C ALA A 208 -24.77 14.31 -4.89
N ARG A 209 -24.34 13.25 -5.57
CA ARG A 209 -24.18 11.96 -4.90
C ARG A 209 -22.95 11.99 -3.98
N PRO A 210 -23.06 11.50 -2.72
CA PRO A 210 -21.94 11.45 -1.78
C PRO A 210 -20.73 10.69 -2.32
N ASP A 211 -20.94 9.54 -2.96
CA ASP A 211 -19.87 8.71 -3.53
C ASP A 211 -19.13 9.40 -4.68
N VAL A 212 -19.84 10.12 -5.56
CA VAL A 212 -19.23 10.90 -6.65
C VAL A 212 -18.47 12.11 -6.10
N THR A 213 -19.03 12.79 -5.11
CA THR A 213 -18.38 13.93 -4.44
C THR A 213 -17.11 13.49 -3.73
N LEU A 214 -17.18 12.36 -3.01
CA LEU A 214 -16.06 11.73 -2.35
C LEU A 214 -14.99 11.30 -3.36
N SER A 215 -15.38 10.66 -4.46
CA SER A 215 -14.47 10.28 -5.55
C SER A 215 -13.66 11.47 -6.08
N ARG A 216 -14.33 12.61 -6.33
CA ARG A 216 -13.66 13.86 -6.74
C ARG A 216 -12.73 14.39 -5.65
N LYS A 217 -13.15 14.35 -4.38
CA LYS A 217 -12.32 14.77 -3.23
C LYS A 217 -11.04 13.93 -3.13
N LEU A 218 -11.14 12.62 -3.31
CA LEU A 218 -9.99 11.70 -3.29
C LEU A 218 -9.03 11.94 -4.46
N ALA A 219 -9.56 12.18 -5.68
CA ALA A 219 -8.74 12.51 -6.84
C ALA A 219 -7.98 13.83 -6.62
N ALA A 220 -8.67 14.87 -6.14
CA ALA A 220 -8.05 16.16 -5.80
C ALA A 220 -7.01 16.05 -4.68
N ALA A 221 -7.24 15.19 -3.68
CA ALA A 221 -6.27 14.92 -2.63
C ALA A 221 -5.00 14.26 -3.18
N LEU A 222 -5.14 13.30 -4.11
CA LEU A 222 -3.99 12.68 -4.79
C LEU A 222 -3.22 13.68 -5.66
N GLU A 223 -3.91 14.55 -6.40
CA GLU A 223 -3.28 15.65 -7.13
C GLU A 223 -2.54 16.62 -6.20
N SER A 224 -3.10 16.90 -5.02
CA SER A 224 -2.42 17.72 -4.02
C SER A 224 -1.16 17.04 -3.49
N LEU A 225 -1.16 15.71 -3.30
CA LEU A 225 0.02 14.96 -2.86
C LEU A 225 1.08 14.91 -3.96
N ARG A 226 0.67 14.79 -5.23
CA ARG A 226 1.57 14.91 -6.38
C ARG A 226 2.33 16.25 -6.37
N LYS A 227 1.64 17.36 -6.07
CA LYS A 227 2.26 18.71 -6.02
C LYS A 227 3.31 18.86 -4.90
N LEU A 228 3.32 17.99 -3.89
CA LEU A 228 4.35 17.99 -2.84
C LEU A 228 5.66 17.30 -3.27
N GLY A 229 5.66 16.60 -4.40
CA GLY A 229 6.86 15.98 -4.99
C GLY A 229 7.09 14.52 -4.60
N GLU A 230 8.29 14.01 -4.93
CA GLU A 230 8.62 12.58 -4.90
C GLU A 230 8.59 11.93 -3.50
N SER A 231 8.72 12.73 -2.43
CA SER A 231 8.65 12.23 -1.06
C SER A 231 7.26 11.73 -0.69
N SER A 232 6.22 12.31 -1.30
CA SER A 232 4.81 12.05 -0.98
C SER A 232 4.05 11.37 -2.12
N TYR A 233 4.68 11.24 -3.30
CA TYR A 233 4.05 10.71 -4.51
C TYR A 233 4.92 9.65 -5.21
N PRO A 234 4.37 8.47 -5.60
CA PRO A 234 2.98 8.00 -5.41
C PRO A 234 2.59 7.91 -3.94
N ALA A 235 1.31 8.06 -3.62
CA ALA A 235 0.82 8.15 -2.26
C ALA A 235 0.30 6.80 -1.76
N LEU A 236 0.35 6.51 -0.45
CA LEU A 236 -0.44 5.41 0.11
C LEU A 236 -1.92 5.81 0.11
N LEU A 237 -2.84 4.85 0.04
CA LEU A 237 -4.27 5.16 0.17
C LEU A 237 -4.57 5.88 1.50
N SER A 238 -3.91 5.49 2.59
CA SER A 238 -4.02 6.16 3.89
C SER A 238 -3.72 7.65 3.79
N ASP A 239 -2.65 8.02 3.06
CA ASP A 239 -2.25 9.42 2.90
C ASP A 239 -3.28 10.21 2.08
N VAL A 240 -3.87 9.57 1.07
CA VAL A 240 -4.96 10.16 0.26
C VAL A 240 -6.20 10.39 1.14
N LEU A 241 -6.57 9.42 1.98
CA LEU A 241 -7.71 9.54 2.90
C LEU A 241 -7.48 10.65 3.94
N THR A 242 -6.29 10.69 4.56
CA THR A 242 -5.92 11.74 5.49
C THR A 242 -5.93 13.12 4.82
N ARG A 243 -5.35 13.23 3.61
CA ARG A 243 -5.33 14.49 2.86
C ARG A 243 -6.73 14.93 2.44
N ALA A 244 -7.62 13.98 2.16
CA ALA A 244 -9.01 14.22 1.84
C ALA A 244 -9.87 14.47 3.08
N ASP A 245 -9.39 14.32 4.31
CA ASP A 245 -10.20 14.36 5.53
C ASP A 245 -11.41 13.40 5.42
N VAL A 246 -11.10 12.12 5.22
CA VAL A 246 -12.06 11.02 5.05
C VAL A 246 -11.66 9.88 5.97
N SER A 247 -12.62 9.34 6.73
CA SER A 247 -12.41 8.15 7.55
C SER A 247 -12.25 6.89 6.69
N SER A 248 -11.38 5.97 7.09
CA SER A 248 -11.25 4.65 6.43
C SER A 248 -12.53 3.82 6.49
N ASP A 249 -13.41 4.10 7.45
CA ASP A 249 -14.67 3.39 7.68
C ASP A 249 -15.88 4.05 7.00
N ASP A 250 -15.66 5.06 6.14
CA ASP A 250 -16.74 5.73 5.43
C ASP A 250 -17.50 4.74 4.53
N PRO A 251 -18.82 4.57 4.70
CA PRO A 251 -19.60 3.58 3.96
C PRO A 251 -19.66 3.87 2.44
N GLN A 252 -19.38 5.11 2.02
CA GLN A 252 -19.36 5.50 0.61
C GLN A 252 -18.03 5.20 -0.07
N LEU A 253 -16.97 4.87 0.68
CA LEU A 253 -15.61 4.77 0.15
C LEU A 253 -15.47 3.70 -0.94
N ALA A 254 -16.06 2.52 -0.71
CA ALA A 254 -16.03 1.43 -1.68
C ALA A 254 -16.72 1.81 -3.01
N SER A 255 -17.80 2.59 -2.94
CA SER A 255 -18.50 3.07 -4.13
C SER A 255 -17.72 4.20 -4.82
N ALA A 256 -17.13 5.11 -4.05
CA ALA A 256 -16.34 6.24 -4.54
C ALA A 256 -15.13 5.80 -5.38
N PHE A 257 -14.46 4.70 -5.01
CA PHE A 257 -13.35 4.14 -5.79
C PHE A 257 -13.77 3.65 -7.18
N GLY A 258 -15.04 3.27 -7.36
CA GLY A 258 -15.58 2.85 -8.66
C GLY A 258 -16.10 3.99 -9.52
N GLN A 259 -16.20 5.22 -8.99
CA GLN A 259 -16.73 6.34 -9.75
C GLN A 259 -15.67 6.92 -10.70
N PRO A 260 -16.05 7.40 -11.89
CA PRO A 260 -15.14 7.88 -12.92
C PRO A 260 -14.06 8.87 -12.45
N PRO A 261 -14.36 9.91 -11.63
CA PRO A 261 -13.35 10.89 -11.23
C PRO A 261 -12.11 10.29 -10.57
N PHE A 262 -12.26 9.20 -9.81
CA PHE A 262 -11.14 8.48 -9.19
C PHE A 262 -10.72 7.25 -9.99
N ALA A 263 -11.65 6.42 -10.46
CA ALA A 263 -11.36 5.16 -11.15
C ALA A 263 -10.60 5.37 -12.47
N GLU A 264 -10.95 6.42 -13.22
CA GLU A 264 -10.33 6.72 -14.52
C GLU A 264 -9.01 7.48 -14.34
N SER A 265 -8.94 8.38 -13.36
CA SER A 265 -7.77 9.22 -13.13
C SER A 265 -6.64 8.54 -12.37
N THR A 266 -6.93 7.48 -11.60
CA THR A 266 -5.97 6.83 -10.72
C THR A 266 -5.61 5.41 -11.15
N MET A 267 -4.48 4.93 -10.62
CA MET A 267 -3.93 3.60 -10.83
C MET A 267 -3.23 3.14 -9.55
N LEU A 268 -3.45 1.88 -9.18
CA LEU A 268 -2.61 1.20 -8.19
C LEU A 268 -1.24 0.95 -8.83
N VAL A 269 -0.16 1.42 -8.20
CA VAL A 269 1.21 1.27 -8.69
C VAL A 269 1.84 0.00 -8.13
N ALA A 270 1.71 -0.23 -6.81
CA ALA A 270 2.25 -1.40 -6.13
C ALA A 270 1.43 -1.80 -4.90
N GLY A 271 1.51 -3.09 -4.56
CA GLY A 271 0.88 -3.67 -3.37
C GLY A 271 -0.60 -4.00 -3.55
N LYS A 272 -1.35 -4.01 -2.45
CA LYS A 272 -2.79 -4.24 -2.41
C LYS A 272 -3.43 -3.21 -1.49
N LEU A 273 -4.65 -2.78 -1.80
CA LEU A 273 -5.39 -1.90 -0.91
C LEU A 273 -5.70 -2.63 0.41
N PRO A 274 -5.64 -1.94 1.57
CA PRO A 274 -5.45 -0.48 1.70
C PRO A 274 -3.98 -0.02 1.66
N ASP A 275 -2.99 -0.89 1.86
CA ASP A 275 -1.56 -0.53 1.97
C ASP A 275 -0.84 -0.37 0.61
N GLY A 276 -1.63 -0.11 -0.43
CA GLY A 276 -1.19 0.03 -1.81
C GLY A 276 -0.76 1.47 -2.11
N TRP A 277 0.23 1.62 -2.98
CA TRP A 277 0.61 2.93 -3.52
C TRP A 277 -0.22 3.25 -4.74
N ILE A 278 -0.81 4.44 -4.77
CA ILE A 278 -1.69 4.94 -5.82
C ILE A 278 -1.03 6.15 -6.46
N ALA A 279 -1.13 6.24 -7.78
CA ALA A 279 -0.73 7.39 -8.58
C ALA A 279 -1.88 7.80 -9.50
N LEU A 280 -1.80 9.02 -10.02
CA LEU A 280 -2.55 9.39 -11.21
C LEU A 280 -2.05 8.53 -12.38
N ARG A 281 -2.99 8.03 -13.17
CA ARG A 281 -2.72 7.16 -14.32
C ARG A 281 -1.76 7.81 -15.32
N ALA A 282 -1.89 9.12 -15.53
CA ALA A 282 -1.02 9.90 -16.41
C ALA A 282 0.46 9.92 -15.98
N ASP A 283 0.75 9.69 -14.69
CA ASP A 283 2.11 9.74 -14.15
C ASP A 283 2.68 8.35 -13.85
N ALA A 284 1.93 7.27 -14.10
CA ALA A 284 2.31 5.93 -13.66
C ALA A 284 3.70 5.51 -14.16
N GLU A 285 4.05 5.86 -15.41
CA GLU A 285 5.37 5.60 -15.97
C GLU A 285 6.47 6.49 -15.37
N GLN A 286 6.17 7.76 -15.09
CA GLN A 286 7.12 8.67 -14.46
C GLN A 286 7.41 8.23 -13.01
N VAL A 287 6.40 7.77 -12.29
CA VAL A 287 6.49 7.30 -10.91
C VAL A 287 7.48 6.15 -10.78
N VAL A 288 7.44 5.16 -11.68
CA VAL A 288 8.35 4.00 -11.62
C VAL A 288 9.81 4.36 -11.93
N ASN A 289 10.06 5.52 -12.53
CA ASN A 289 11.40 6.08 -12.77
C ASN A 289 11.87 7.02 -11.64
N SER A 290 11.01 7.37 -10.69
CA SER A 290 11.37 8.34 -9.64
C SER A 290 12.28 7.75 -8.58
N GLU A 291 13.31 8.51 -8.17
CA GLU A 291 14.23 8.10 -7.11
C GLU A 291 13.52 7.95 -5.77
N GLY A 292 12.61 8.88 -5.45
CA GLY A 292 11.80 8.82 -4.24
C GLY A 292 10.96 7.53 -4.13
N PHE A 293 10.48 6.99 -5.26
CA PHE A 293 9.72 5.74 -5.24
C PHE A 293 10.62 4.52 -5.04
N LEU A 294 11.76 4.41 -5.75
CA LEU A 294 12.70 3.31 -5.50
C LEU A 294 13.18 3.31 -4.05
N ARG A 295 13.51 4.50 -3.51
CA ARG A 295 13.91 4.64 -2.11
C ARG A 295 12.84 4.06 -1.17
N ARG A 296 11.57 4.40 -1.38
CA ARG A 296 10.46 3.89 -0.54
C ARG A 296 10.22 2.39 -0.71
N LEU A 297 10.43 1.84 -1.90
CA LEU A 297 10.41 0.39 -2.11
C LEU A 297 11.51 -0.31 -1.29
N LEU A 298 12.74 0.22 -1.30
CA LEU A 298 13.84 -0.29 -0.48
C LEU A 298 13.54 -0.16 1.02
N LEU A 299 13.00 0.98 1.46
CA LEU A 299 12.59 1.18 2.86
C LEU A 299 11.61 0.10 3.34
N ARG A 300 10.70 -0.35 2.47
CA ARG A 300 9.69 -1.37 2.80
C ARG A 300 10.23 -2.80 2.74
N GLN A 301 11.20 -3.08 1.86
CA GLN A 301 11.66 -4.44 1.59
C GLN A 301 12.95 -4.82 2.32
N CYS A 302 13.80 -3.84 2.62
CA CYS A 302 15.09 -4.06 3.27
C CYS A 302 15.02 -3.76 4.77
N ASN A 303 15.69 -4.61 5.55
CA ASN A 303 15.89 -4.45 6.98
C ASN A 303 17.31 -4.91 7.36
N GLU A 304 17.69 -4.80 8.63
CA GLU A 304 19.05 -5.15 9.07
C GLU A 304 19.42 -6.62 8.82
N ALA A 305 18.47 -7.55 8.99
CA ALA A 305 18.67 -8.96 8.72
C ALA A 305 18.66 -9.31 7.22
N SER A 306 18.06 -8.45 6.38
CA SER A 306 17.95 -8.62 4.94
C SER A 306 18.16 -7.27 4.25
N PRO A 307 19.41 -6.77 4.21
CA PRO A 307 19.72 -5.43 3.72
C PRO A 307 19.74 -5.34 2.18
N GLU A 308 19.64 -6.48 1.50
CA GLU A 308 19.73 -6.59 0.04
C GLU A 308 18.44 -7.15 -0.54
N VAL A 309 18.08 -6.66 -1.73
CA VAL A 309 16.90 -7.10 -2.49
C VAL A 309 17.21 -7.12 -3.98
N LYS A 310 16.64 -8.09 -4.68
CA LYS A 310 16.75 -8.18 -6.14
C LYS A 310 15.82 -7.17 -6.82
N LEU A 311 16.26 -6.54 -7.90
CA LEU A 311 15.42 -5.64 -8.69
C LEU A 311 14.17 -6.36 -9.22
N SER A 312 14.30 -7.63 -9.63
CA SER A 312 13.13 -8.44 -10.02
C SER A 312 12.14 -8.68 -8.87
N ALA A 313 12.61 -8.76 -7.62
CA ALA A 313 11.75 -8.89 -6.46
C ALA A 313 10.99 -7.58 -6.18
N LEU A 314 11.65 -6.43 -6.32
CA LEU A 314 11.00 -5.11 -6.24
C LEU A 314 9.96 -4.93 -7.35
N SER A 315 10.30 -5.31 -8.58
CA SER A 315 9.42 -5.24 -9.74
C SER A 315 8.13 -6.04 -9.52
N LYS A 316 8.20 -7.23 -8.91
CA LYS A 316 7.03 -8.07 -8.62
C LYS A 316 6.02 -7.47 -7.65
N ILE A 317 6.39 -6.43 -6.90
CA ILE A 317 5.48 -5.71 -6.00
C ILE A 317 4.56 -4.78 -6.81
N LEU A 318 5.00 -4.35 -8.00
CA LEU A 318 4.28 -3.47 -8.89
C LEU A 318 3.16 -4.21 -9.63
N MET A 319 2.17 -3.44 -10.09
CA MET A 319 1.19 -3.94 -11.06
C MET A 319 1.88 -4.48 -12.30
N LYS A 320 1.34 -5.58 -12.85
CA LYS A 320 1.95 -6.34 -13.96
C LYS A 320 2.39 -5.46 -15.13
N ASP A 321 1.57 -4.49 -15.49
CA ASP A 321 1.80 -3.59 -16.63
C ASP A 321 3.00 -2.65 -16.43
N LEU A 322 3.37 -2.38 -15.19
CA LEU A 322 4.49 -1.50 -14.83
C LEU A 322 5.81 -2.25 -14.61
N GLN A 323 5.77 -3.58 -14.45
CA GLN A 323 6.94 -4.40 -14.12
C GLN A 323 8.06 -4.31 -15.18
N PRO A 324 7.77 -4.45 -16.50
CA PRO A 324 8.81 -4.41 -17.53
C PRO A 324 9.51 -3.06 -17.56
N ARG A 325 8.72 -1.97 -17.53
CA ARG A 325 9.21 -0.60 -17.59
C ARG A 325 10.09 -0.25 -16.39
N PHE A 326 9.64 -0.58 -15.18
CA PHE A 326 10.45 -0.39 -13.97
C PHE A 326 11.80 -1.13 -14.07
N GLY A 327 11.77 -2.40 -14.47
CA GLY A 327 12.99 -3.20 -14.59
C GLY A 327 13.96 -2.67 -15.64
N GLU A 328 13.46 -2.22 -16.80
CA GLU A 328 14.28 -1.64 -17.87
C GLU A 328 14.94 -0.33 -17.41
N VAL A 329 14.14 0.63 -16.93
CA VAL A 329 14.60 1.97 -16.55
C VAL A 329 15.70 1.92 -15.50
N TRP A 330 15.51 1.13 -14.44
CA TRP A 330 16.51 1.03 -13.38
C TRP A 330 17.77 0.32 -13.84
N ARG A 331 17.67 -0.71 -14.69
CA ARG A 331 18.86 -1.31 -15.29
C ARG A 331 19.65 -0.29 -16.09
N THR A 332 18.99 0.49 -16.94
CA THR A 332 19.65 1.54 -17.72
C THR A 332 20.36 2.56 -16.82
N HIS A 333 19.74 3.02 -15.73
CA HIS A 333 20.42 3.95 -14.79
C HIS A 333 21.69 3.35 -14.18
N PHE A 334 21.65 2.07 -13.78
CA PHE A 334 22.80 1.40 -13.19
C PHE A 334 23.88 1.04 -14.22
N ASP A 335 23.50 0.68 -15.46
CA ASP A 335 24.43 0.43 -16.57
C ASP A 335 25.18 1.71 -16.95
N LEU A 336 24.51 2.87 -16.86
CA LEU A 336 25.11 4.20 -17.01
C LEU A 336 25.93 4.65 -15.78
N GLN A 337 26.17 3.76 -14.81
CA GLN A 337 26.92 4.02 -13.58
C GLN A 337 26.41 5.21 -12.76
N ARG A 338 25.11 5.53 -12.86
CA ARG A 338 24.51 6.58 -12.04
C ARG A 338 24.57 6.17 -10.57
N LYS A 339 25.11 7.05 -9.74
CA LYS A 339 25.23 6.83 -8.29
C LYS A 339 24.03 7.44 -7.58
N PHE A 340 23.44 6.68 -6.67
CA PHE A 340 22.34 7.11 -5.82
C PHE A 340 22.79 6.98 -4.36
N PRO A 341 22.63 8.01 -3.52
CA PRO A 341 23.16 8.00 -2.16
C PRO A 341 22.45 7.02 -1.21
N PHE A 342 21.25 6.55 -1.58
CA PHE A 342 20.42 5.67 -0.75
C PHE A 342 20.52 4.18 -1.12
N VAL A 343 21.22 3.83 -2.20
CA VAL A 343 21.32 2.45 -2.67
C VAL A 343 22.73 2.13 -3.18
N GLU A 344 23.29 1.03 -2.70
CA GLU A 344 24.56 0.49 -3.18
C GLU A 344 24.29 -0.71 -4.11
N PHE A 345 24.96 -0.75 -5.25
CA PHE A 345 24.89 -1.88 -6.18
C PHE A 345 25.86 -2.99 -5.74
N THR A 346 25.36 -4.21 -5.50
CA THR A 346 26.19 -5.29 -4.95
C THR A 346 26.63 -6.31 -5.98
N SER A 347 25.76 -6.70 -6.91
CA SER A 347 26.10 -7.63 -8.00
C SER A 347 25.05 -7.60 -9.12
N ALA A 348 25.46 -8.02 -10.33
CA ALA A 348 24.59 -8.10 -11.52
C ALA A 348 23.87 -9.46 -11.69
N GLY A 349 23.89 -10.32 -10.67
CA GLY A 349 23.42 -11.70 -10.81
C GLY A 349 24.38 -12.57 -11.64
N THR A 350 23.88 -13.67 -12.21
CA THR A 350 24.68 -14.57 -13.06
C THR A 350 24.42 -14.32 -14.53
N LYS A 351 25.34 -14.72 -15.42
CA LYS A 351 25.14 -14.61 -16.89
C LYS A 351 23.82 -15.24 -17.36
N ALA A 352 23.37 -16.32 -16.70
CA ALA A 352 22.14 -17.02 -17.03
C ALA A 352 20.87 -16.28 -16.56
N LYS A 353 20.97 -15.48 -15.49
CA LYS A 353 19.86 -14.71 -14.90
C LYS A 353 20.41 -13.37 -14.40
N PRO A 354 20.62 -12.40 -15.32
CA PRO A 354 21.08 -11.08 -14.93
C PRO A 354 19.99 -10.42 -14.09
N ASP A 355 20.31 -10.12 -12.84
CA ASP A 355 19.40 -9.47 -11.91
C ASP A 355 20.22 -8.59 -10.97
N LEU A 356 19.84 -7.32 -10.87
CA LEU A 356 20.57 -6.37 -10.06
C LEU A 356 20.23 -6.60 -8.59
N VAL A 357 21.24 -6.83 -7.77
CA VAL A 357 21.09 -6.89 -6.32
C VAL A 357 21.39 -5.50 -5.75
N LEU A 358 20.38 -4.93 -5.12
CA LEU A 358 20.38 -3.60 -4.55
C LEU A 358 20.49 -3.72 -3.04
N ARG A 359 21.39 -2.96 -2.42
CA ARG A 359 21.53 -2.85 -0.97
C ARG A 359 21.07 -1.48 -0.51
N ASP A 360 20.23 -1.45 0.52
CA ASP A 360 19.85 -0.21 1.16
C ASP A 360 21.05 0.38 1.92
N ALA A 361 21.43 1.62 1.60
CA ALA A 361 22.61 2.27 2.17
C ALA A 361 22.50 2.50 3.69
N ARG A 362 21.29 2.41 4.29
CA ARG A 362 21.09 2.46 5.75
C ARG A 362 21.78 1.30 6.49
N PHE A 363 22.03 0.19 5.78
CA PHE A 363 22.62 -1.01 6.35
C PHE A 363 23.98 -1.26 5.70
N PRO A 364 25.06 -0.53 6.08
CA PRO A 364 26.37 -0.71 5.47
C PRO A 364 26.86 -2.15 5.62
N ARG A 365 27.74 -2.58 4.71
CA ARG A 365 28.36 -3.92 4.80
C ARG A 365 29.19 -4.03 6.07
N ALA A 366 29.08 -5.14 6.77
CA ALA A 366 29.87 -5.39 7.98
C ALA A 366 31.37 -5.26 7.70
N GLU A 367 31.83 -5.72 6.53
CA GLU A 367 33.20 -5.61 6.07
C GLU A 367 33.65 -4.16 5.85
N LYS A 368 32.76 -3.29 5.37
CA LYS A 368 33.03 -1.85 5.17
C LYS A 368 33.14 -1.14 6.51
N VAL A 369 32.21 -1.39 7.43
CA VAL A 369 32.25 -0.85 8.79
C VAL A 369 33.52 -1.30 9.51
N LEU A 370 33.87 -2.59 9.38
CA LEU A 370 35.10 -3.14 9.95
C LEU A 370 36.35 -2.52 9.33
N SER A 371 36.38 -2.31 8.02
CA SER A 371 37.46 -1.60 7.31
C SER A 371 37.70 -0.21 7.91
N GLU A 372 36.63 0.58 8.11
CA GLU A 372 36.71 1.90 8.75
C GLU A 372 37.19 1.83 10.21
N GLN A 373 36.73 0.84 10.99
CA GLN A 373 37.15 0.64 12.38
C GLN A 373 38.63 0.25 12.49
N LEU A 374 39.12 -0.62 11.60
CA LEU A 374 40.53 -1.02 11.55
C LEU A 374 41.44 0.19 11.26
N VAL A 375 41.04 1.03 10.30
CA VAL A 375 41.76 2.28 10.00
C VAL A 375 41.77 3.22 11.20
N LYS A 376 40.62 3.46 11.84
CA LYS A 376 40.52 4.29 13.05
C LYS A 376 41.39 3.77 14.19
N GLN A 377 41.47 2.45 14.37
CA GLN A 377 42.34 1.88 15.39
C GLN A 377 43.81 2.07 15.06
N LEU A 378 44.21 1.99 13.79
CA LEU A 378 45.58 2.29 13.39
C LEU A 378 45.92 3.78 13.60
N GLU A 379 44.98 4.70 13.33
CA GLU A 379 45.13 6.13 13.63
C GLU A 379 45.36 6.34 15.12
N HIS A 380 44.62 5.63 15.97
CA HIS A 380 44.80 5.67 17.41
C HIS A 380 46.16 5.13 17.84
N GLN A 381 46.63 4.01 17.27
CA GLN A 381 47.98 3.49 17.55
C GLN A 381 49.08 4.48 17.13
N LYS A 382 48.93 5.13 15.97
CA LYS A 382 49.86 6.18 15.51
C LYS A 382 49.91 7.35 16.48
N ALA A 383 48.77 7.77 17.04
CA ALA A 383 48.71 8.85 18.02
C ALA A 383 49.38 8.53 19.37
N ILE A 384 49.51 7.25 19.75
CA ILE A 384 50.24 6.82 20.96
C ILE A 384 51.76 6.96 20.78
N GLY A 385 52.26 6.83 19.54
CA GLY A 385 53.67 7.00 19.18
C GLY A 385 54.40 5.69 18.88
N GLU A 386 55.73 5.77 18.79
CA GLU A 386 56.60 4.71 18.25
C GLU A 386 56.51 3.37 18.99
N ALA A 387 56.17 3.38 20.28
CA ALA A 387 56.01 2.16 21.06
C ALA A 387 54.82 1.31 20.59
N ALA A 388 53.78 1.94 20.03
CA ALA A 388 52.55 1.31 19.56
C ALA A 388 52.46 1.23 18.04
N TYR A 389 53.27 2.02 17.32
CA TYR A 389 53.23 2.18 15.87
C TYR A 389 54.63 2.10 15.25
N PRO A 390 54.87 1.30 14.19
CA PRO A 390 53.91 0.45 13.48
C PRO A 390 53.33 -0.69 14.32
N SER A 391 52.05 -1.01 14.09
CA SER A 391 51.34 -2.07 14.83
C SER A 391 51.43 -3.41 14.11
N THR A 392 50.77 -4.46 14.63
CA THR A 392 50.56 -5.73 13.91
C THR A 392 49.09 -5.91 13.56
N TRP A 393 48.82 -6.64 12.48
CA TRP A 393 47.46 -6.94 12.05
C TRP A 393 46.61 -7.55 13.16
N ASN A 394 47.10 -8.61 13.82
CA ASN A 394 46.44 -9.22 14.98
C ASN A 394 46.13 -8.21 16.09
N ARG A 395 47.06 -7.28 16.38
CA ARG A 395 46.85 -6.27 17.43
C ARG A 395 45.75 -5.28 17.06
N ILE A 396 45.71 -4.81 15.81
CA ILE A 396 44.62 -3.92 15.36
C ILE A 396 43.27 -4.65 15.44
N VAL A 397 43.21 -5.90 14.99
CA VAL A 397 41.99 -6.72 15.03
C VAL A 397 41.53 -6.97 16.47
N GLU A 398 42.45 -7.23 17.40
CA GLU A 398 42.14 -7.37 18.82
C GLU A 398 41.56 -6.06 19.40
N LEU A 399 42.15 -4.92 19.04
CA LEU A 399 41.76 -3.60 19.54
C LEU A 399 40.40 -3.11 19.03
N THR A 400 39.94 -3.57 17.85
CA THR A 400 38.58 -3.26 17.39
C THR A 400 37.50 -3.96 18.22
N LYS A 401 37.86 -4.94 19.07
CA LYS A 401 36.94 -5.76 19.89
C LYS A 401 35.80 -6.41 19.09
N THR A 402 35.96 -6.52 17.78
CA THR A 402 34.92 -7.04 16.89
C THR A 402 35.17 -8.53 16.67
N VAL A 403 34.19 -9.36 17.04
CA VAL A 403 34.24 -10.80 16.77
C VAL A 403 33.88 -11.02 15.30
N ALA A 404 34.89 -10.97 14.43
CA ALA A 404 34.77 -11.24 13.00
C ALA A 404 35.55 -12.51 12.64
N ASP A 405 34.99 -13.32 11.74
CA ASP A 405 35.71 -14.48 11.22
C ASP A 405 36.82 -14.06 10.24
N LYS A 406 37.76 -14.99 9.98
CA LYS A 406 38.92 -14.72 9.11
C LYS A 406 38.51 -14.27 7.71
N ALA A 407 37.40 -14.79 7.17
CA ALA A 407 36.90 -14.42 5.86
C ALA A 407 36.38 -12.97 5.81
N THR A 408 35.62 -12.53 6.82
CA THR A 408 35.15 -11.14 6.95
C THR A 408 36.31 -10.18 7.11
N LEU A 409 37.31 -10.55 7.92
CA LEU A 409 38.53 -9.77 8.11
C LEU A 409 39.33 -9.59 6.81
N GLN A 410 39.49 -10.67 6.04
CA GLN A 410 40.18 -10.61 4.74
C GLN A 410 39.42 -9.76 3.72
N LYS A 411 38.08 -9.81 3.73
CA LYS A 411 37.27 -8.92 2.89
C LYS A 411 37.39 -7.46 3.34
N ALA A 412 37.35 -7.20 4.65
CA ALA A 412 37.48 -5.85 5.20
C ALA A 412 38.81 -5.20 4.84
N SER A 413 39.92 -5.95 4.89
CA SER A 413 41.23 -5.44 4.48
C SER A 413 41.35 -5.18 2.97
N ALA A 414 40.51 -5.80 2.15
CA ALA A 414 40.40 -5.53 0.72
C ALA A 414 39.41 -4.39 0.37
N MET A 415 38.70 -3.83 1.35
CA MET A 415 37.73 -2.75 1.15
C MET A 415 38.32 -1.39 1.56
N GLU A 416 37.86 -0.33 0.90
CA GLU A 416 38.10 1.05 1.34
C GLU A 416 37.37 1.34 2.67
N PRO A 417 37.98 2.13 3.57
CA PRO A 417 39.23 2.88 3.38
C PRO A 417 40.53 2.11 3.66
N PHE A 418 40.46 0.86 4.14
CA PHE A 418 41.67 0.11 4.53
C PHE A 418 42.60 -0.16 3.36
N ALA A 419 42.08 -0.68 2.24
CA ALA A 419 42.89 -1.06 1.09
C ALA A 419 43.69 0.11 0.49
N GLY A 420 43.14 1.32 0.50
CA GLY A 420 43.81 2.52 -0.01
C GLY A 420 44.71 3.23 0.99
N ARG A 421 44.51 3.05 2.31
CA ARG A 421 45.23 3.81 3.35
C ARG A 421 46.25 2.99 4.14
N VAL A 422 46.12 1.68 4.19
CA VAL A 422 46.92 0.81 5.08
C VAL A 422 47.80 -0.13 4.27
N LEU A 423 49.06 -0.23 4.69
CA LEU A 423 50.07 -1.10 4.11
C LEU A 423 50.36 -2.26 5.08
N MET A 424 50.10 -3.49 4.64
CA MET A 424 50.53 -4.70 5.34
C MET A 424 51.83 -5.22 4.74
N ALA A 425 52.85 -5.43 5.57
CA ALA A 425 54.13 -5.96 5.07
C ALA A 425 54.00 -7.36 4.46
N PHE A 426 53.20 -8.23 5.07
CA PHE A 426 52.92 -9.59 4.63
C PHE A 426 51.40 -9.86 4.71
N PRO A 427 50.63 -9.60 3.63
CA PRO A 427 49.16 -9.71 3.65
C PRO A 427 48.61 -11.08 4.09
N ALA A 428 49.39 -12.15 3.97
CA ALA A 428 48.99 -13.50 4.36
C ALA A 428 49.30 -13.86 5.83
N MET A 429 49.98 -12.99 6.58
CA MET A 429 50.43 -13.27 7.94
C MET A 429 49.62 -12.52 8.99
N ALA A 430 49.24 -13.24 10.04
CA ALA A 430 48.43 -12.70 11.12
C ALA A 430 49.18 -11.64 11.96
N ASP A 431 50.48 -11.86 12.19
CA ASP A 431 51.35 -10.91 12.91
C ASP A 431 52.09 -9.94 11.98
N SER A 432 51.60 -9.77 10.73
CA SER A 432 52.20 -8.82 9.79
C SER A 432 52.26 -7.41 10.39
N PRO A 433 53.42 -6.74 10.37
CA PRO A 433 53.52 -5.32 10.63
C PRO A 433 52.62 -4.53 9.67
N VAL A 434 51.99 -3.49 10.21
CA VAL A 434 51.00 -2.65 9.53
C VAL A 434 51.22 -1.18 9.85
N ALA A 435 51.15 -0.35 8.82
CA ALA A 435 51.30 1.10 8.90
C ALA A 435 50.41 1.76 7.84
N PHE A 436 50.25 3.08 7.89
CA PHE A 436 49.69 3.84 6.78
C PHE A 436 50.63 3.80 5.58
N VAL A 437 50.04 3.89 4.37
CA VAL A 437 50.80 3.95 3.11
C VAL A 437 51.80 5.13 3.13
N ASP A 438 51.42 6.28 3.69
CA ASP A 438 52.28 7.47 3.81
C ASP A 438 53.49 7.26 4.74
N ASP A 439 53.43 6.26 5.64
CA ASP A 439 54.50 5.93 6.58
C ASP A 439 55.28 4.67 6.12
N ALA A 440 55.24 4.32 4.83
CA ALA A 440 55.89 3.11 4.31
C ALA A 440 57.40 3.06 4.59
N ALA A 441 58.10 4.20 4.54
CA ALA A 441 59.53 4.27 4.86
C ALA A 441 59.81 3.97 6.35
N MET A 442 58.97 4.47 7.25
CA MET A 442 59.03 4.15 8.68
C MET A 442 58.77 2.66 8.92
N LEU A 443 57.76 2.08 8.26
CA LEU A 443 57.48 0.65 8.34
C LEU A 443 58.68 -0.18 7.87
N ALA A 444 59.29 0.20 6.75
CA ALA A 444 60.45 -0.47 6.17
C ALA A 444 61.68 -0.50 7.10
N GLY A 445 61.89 0.59 7.86
CA GLY A 445 62.96 0.68 8.86
C GLY A 445 62.59 0.15 10.25
N SER A 446 61.36 -0.34 10.46
CA SER A 446 60.92 -0.74 11.80
C SER A 446 61.62 -2.01 12.30
N VAL A 447 62.01 -2.00 13.58
CA VAL A 447 62.66 -3.16 14.24
C VAL A 447 61.81 -4.42 14.12
N ARG A 448 60.48 -4.26 14.25
CA ARG A 448 59.51 -5.37 14.17
C ARG A 448 59.47 -6.03 12.79
N LEU A 449 59.54 -5.23 11.72
CA LEU A 449 59.60 -5.79 10.36
C LEU A 449 60.92 -6.52 10.13
N MET A 450 62.03 -5.94 10.58
CA MET A 450 63.36 -6.54 10.45
C MET A 450 63.47 -7.86 11.22
N ASP A 451 62.99 -7.91 12.46
CA ASP A 451 62.97 -9.14 13.26
C ASP A 451 62.13 -10.23 12.59
N LEU A 452 60.94 -9.88 12.07
CA LEU A 452 60.09 -10.83 11.34
C LEU A 452 60.74 -11.33 10.04
N LEU A 453 61.38 -10.44 9.27
CA LEU A 453 62.08 -10.80 8.04
C LEU A 453 63.24 -11.77 8.31
N LEU A 454 64.05 -11.47 9.33
CA LEU A 454 65.16 -12.34 9.72
C LEU A 454 64.64 -13.68 10.22
N ALA A 455 63.61 -13.70 11.09
CA ALA A 455 62.99 -14.92 11.56
C ALA A 455 62.53 -15.87 10.43
N GLN A 456 62.03 -15.31 9.31
CA GLN A 456 61.60 -16.09 8.15
C GLN A 456 62.74 -16.56 7.24
N LEU A 457 63.84 -15.80 7.19
CA LEU A 457 64.96 -16.05 6.28
C LEU A 457 66.09 -16.87 6.93
N THR A 458 66.17 -16.87 8.26
CA THR A 458 67.10 -17.71 9.01
C THR A 458 66.64 -19.16 9.01
N SER A 459 67.59 -20.08 8.87
CA SER A 459 67.39 -21.52 9.07
C SER A 459 68.32 -22.01 10.19
N GLY A 460 68.13 -23.24 10.67
CA GLY A 460 68.96 -23.79 11.78
C GLY A 460 70.47 -23.70 11.53
N ASP A 461 70.90 -23.89 10.28
CA ASP A 461 72.30 -23.85 9.88
C ASP A 461 72.75 -22.44 9.40
N GLN A 462 71.81 -21.51 9.23
CA GLN A 462 72.08 -20.17 8.71
C GLN A 462 71.43 -19.10 9.59
N GLN A 463 72.18 -18.65 10.60
CA GLN A 463 71.78 -17.56 11.50
C GLN A 463 71.99 -16.17 10.87
N GLY A 464 72.87 -16.06 9.87
CA GLY A 464 73.18 -14.80 9.16
C GLY A 464 72.57 -14.75 7.76
N VAL A 465 71.79 -13.70 7.49
CA VAL A 465 71.11 -13.48 6.21
C VAL A 465 71.83 -12.36 5.43
N PRO A 466 72.27 -12.60 4.18
CA PRO A 466 72.82 -11.55 3.32
C PRO A 466 71.83 -10.38 3.18
N ALA A 467 72.29 -9.14 3.29
CA ALA A 467 71.44 -7.94 3.22
C ALA A 467 70.50 -7.91 1.99
N GLU A 468 71.02 -8.30 0.82
CA GLU A 468 70.25 -8.39 -0.44
C GLU A 468 69.05 -9.35 -0.37
N LYS A 469 69.14 -10.41 0.44
CA LYS A 469 68.06 -11.39 0.59
C LYS A 469 66.92 -10.86 1.47
N ILE A 470 67.17 -9.89 2.33
CA ILE A 470 66.18 -9.34 3.27
C ILE A 470 65.07 -8.62 2.50
N SER A 471 65.41 -7.69 1.61
CA SER A 471 64.45 -7.01 0.73
C SER A 471 63.79 -7.92 -0.31
N ALA A 472 64.40 -9.08 -0.59
CA ALA A 472 63.88 -10.08 -1.53
C ALA A 472 62.99 -11.14 -0.89
N ALA A 473 62.65 -11.00 0.40
CA ALA A 473 61.83 -11.95 1.14
C ALA A 473 60.51 -12.28 0.40
N LYS A 474 60.17 -13.58 0.39
CA LYS A 474 58.95 -14.07 -0.25
C LYS A 474 57.72 -13.55 0.50
N GLY A 475 56.78 -12.96 -0.23
CA GLY A 475 55.53 -12.45 0.34
C GLY A 475 55.60 -11.01 0.91
N LEU A 476 56.79 -10.40 0.92
CA LEU A 476 56.94 -8.98 1.28
C LEU A 476 56.23 -8.11 0.24
N HIS A 477 55.45 -7.13 0.73
CA HIS A 477 54.71 -6.20 -0.12
C HIS A 477 55.65 -5.50 -1.13
N PRO A 478 55.31 -5.45 -2.44
CA PRO A 478 56.21 -4.91 -3.46
C PRO A 478 56.71 -3.49 -3.18
N LEU A 479 55.84 -2.60 -2.66
CA LEU A 479 56.20 -1.22 -2.30
C LEU A 479 57.28 -1.15 -1.20
N LEU A 480 57.37 -2.15 -0.32
CA LEU A 480 58.34 -2.16 0.78
C LEU A 480 59.71 -2.68 0.37
N LYS A 481 59.83 -3.46 -0.72
CA LYS A 481 61.11 -4.05 -1.13
C LYS A 481 62.24 -3.01 -1.30
N PRO A 482 62.08 -1.94 -2.11
CA PRO A 482 63.13 -0.93 -2.25
C PRO A 482 63.36 -0.14 -0.96
N LEU A 483 62.31 0.12 -0.18
CA LEU A 483 62.41 0.87 1.08
C LEU A 483 63.16 0.09 2.16
N VAL A 484 62.93 -1.23 2.24
CA VAL A 484 63.65 -2.12 3.16
C VAL A 484 65.12 -2.22 2.76
N ALA A 485 65.41 -2.34 1.46
CA ALA A 485 66.80 -2.34 0.97
C ALA A 485 67.54 -1.06 1.39
N ALA A 486 66.92 0.11 1.17
CA ALA A 486 67.47 1.40 1.58
C ALA A 486 67.64 1.52 3.11
N ALA A 487 66.65 1.09 3.90
CA ALA A 487 66.73 1.12 5.35
C ALA A 487 67.88 0.24 5.88
N VAL A 488 68.05 -0.96 5.33
CA VAL A 488 69.16 -1.87 5.68
C VAL A 488 70.51 -1.27 5.32
N GLU A 489 70.63 -0.64 4.16
CA GLU A 489 71.85 0.03 3.74
C GLU A 489 72.22 1.17 4.69
N ILE A 490 71.26 2.01 5.07
CA ILE A 490 71.44 3.10 6.04
C ILE A 490 71.92 2.54 7.40
N PHE A 491 71.25 1.52 7.94
CA PHE A 491 71.66 0.93 9.23
C PHE A 491 73.09 0.37 9.21
N LEU A 492 73.51 -0.23 8.08
CA LEU A 492 74.85 -0.77 7.91
C LEU A 492 75.91 0.30 7.69
N ALA A 493 75.58 1.37 6.96
CA ALA A 493 76.46 2.50 6.71
C ALA A 493 76.74 3.28 8.00
N ASP A 494 75.69 3.56 8.77
CA ASP A 494 75.77 4.34 10.01
C ASP A 494 76.27 3.52 11.20
N LYS A 495 76.40 2.19 11.03
CA LYS A 495 76.72 1.22 12.09
C LYS A 495 75.72 1.29 13.26
N GLN A 496 74.48 1.67 12.97
CA GLN A 496 73.38 1.77 13.91
C GLN A 496 72.29 0.78 13.52
N LEU A 497 72.52 -0.49 13.82
CA LEU A 497 71.49 -1.51 13.68
C LEU A 497 70.47 -1.38 14.81
N PRO A 498 69.18 -1.64 14.54
CA PRO A 498 68.17 -1.73 15.58
C PRO A 498 68.55 -2.65 16.74
N VAL A 499 68.09 -2.31 17.94
CA VAL A 499 68.32 -3.11 19.15
C VAL A 499 67.86 -4.55 18.92
N GLY A 500 68.73 -5.51 19.26
CA GLY A 500 68.48 -6.94 19.06
C GLY A 500 69.01 -7.49 17.73
N LEU A 501 69.50 -6.64 16.82
CA LEU A 501 70.09 -7.06 15.55
C LEU A 501 71.61 -6.87 15.54
N GLY A 502 72.31 -7.77 14.86
CA GLY A 502 73.75 -7.72 14.64
C GLY A 502 74.07 -7.77 13.15
N GLY A 503 75.24 -7.25 12.79
CA GLY A 503 75.74 -7.23 11.42
C GLY A 503 77.21 -7.60 11.37
N LEU A 504 77.58 -8.49 10.45
CA LEU A 504 78.97 -8.89 10.23
C LEU A 504 79.25 -9.07 8.73
N ARG A 505 80.53 -9.04 8.34
CA ARG A 505 80.94 -9.29 6.95
C ARG A 505 81.47 -10.73 6.81
N LEU A 506 80.85 -11.51 5.91
CA LEU A 506 81.34 -12.82 5.48
C LEU A 506 81.63 -12.76 3.98
N GLY A 507 82.86 -13.07 3.58
CA GLY A 507 83.27 -13.04 2.17
C GLY A 507 83.01 -11.68 1.51
N GLY A 508 83.25 -10.58 2.23
CA GLY A 508 83.03 -9.21 1.74
C GLY A 508 81.56 -8.74 1.72
N LYS A 509 80.59 -9.61 2.01
CA LYS A 509 79.15 -9.27 2.02
C LYS A 509 78.63 -9.09 3.43
N TRP A 510 77.80 -8.07 3.63
CA TRP A 510 77.08 -7.85 4.88
C TRP A 510 76.03 -8.94 5.10
N HIS A 511 76.09 -9.56 6.28
CA HIS A 511 75.09 -10.47 6.79
C HIS A 511 74.49 -9.86 8.06
N VAL A 512 73.17 -9.86 8.14
CA VAL A 512 72.41 -9.40 9.31
C VAL A 512 71.85 -10.62 10.03
N PHE A 513 71.86 -10.60 11.36
CA PHE A 513 71.39 -11.70 12.21
C PHE A 513 70.68 -11.13 13.45
N ARG A 514 69.88 -11.97 14.12
CA ARG A 514 69.29 -11.61 15.41
C ARG A 514 70.25 -12.00 16.53
N LEU A 515 70.51 -11.10 17.48
CA LEU A 515 71.43 -11.35 18.60
C LEU A 515 70.97 -12.53 19.45
N GLN A 516 69.65 -12.70 19.63
CA GLN A 516 69.08 -13.80 20.40
C GLN A 516 69.46 -15.18 19.81
N ASP A 517 69.54 -15.30 18.49
CA ASP A 517 69.85 -16.57 17.82
C ASP A 517 71.31 -16.99 18.06
N VAL A 518 72.20 -16.01 18.29
CA VAL A 518 73.63 -16.25 18.58
C VAL A 518 73.81 -16.64 20.06
N THR A 519 73.08 -16.00 20.97
CA THR A 519 73.19 -16.28 22.41
C THR A 519 72.50 -17.56 22.82
N SER A 520 71.46 -17.98 22.10
CA SER A 520 70.69 -19.20 22.38
C SER A 520 71.34 -20.45 21.80
N GLY A 521 72.63 -20.39 21.42
CA GLY A 521 73.39 -21.53 20.91
C GLY A 521 73.07 -22.79 21.71
N ALA A 522 72.29 -23.68 21.09
CA ALA A 522 71.93 -24.97 21.65
C ALA A 522 73.23 -25.62 22.13
N PRO A 523 73.29 -26.16 23.36
CA PRO A 523 74.45 -26.92 23.79
C PRO A 523 74.64 -27.98 22.71
N ALA A 524 75.74 -27.89 21.97
CA ALA A 524 76.08 -28.85 20.94
C ALA A 524 75.89 -30.22 21.59
N ALA A 525 74.87 -30.95 21.15
CA ALA A 525 74.66 -32.31 21.59
C ALA A 525 75.93 -33.02 21.12
N SER A 526 76.91 -33.15 22.02
CA SER A 526 78.08 -33.95 21.79
C SER A 526 77.52 -35.35 21.66
N SER A 527 77.29 -35.79 20.43
CA SER A 527 77.19 -37.18 20.08
C SER A 527 78.54 -37.80 20.41
N ALA A 528 78.76 -38.04 21.70
CA ALA A 528 79.77 -38.92 22.21
C ALA A 528 79.40 -40.29 21.66
N SER A 529 80.06 -40.63 20.56
CA SER A 529 80.21 -41.98 20.06
C SER A 529 80.78 -42.84 21.19
N SER A 530 79.91 -43.47 21.98
CA SER A 530 80.27 -44.60 22.82
C SER A 530 80.38 -45.82 21.91
N ALA A 531 81.54 -45.98 21.28
CA ALA A 531 82.01 -47.29 20.88
C ALA A 531 82.34 -48.07 22.16
N SER A 532 81.55 -49.10 22.46
CA SER A 532 81.94 -50.17 23.38
C SER A 532 81.80 -51.51 22.67
N SER A 533 82.91 -52.23 22.77
CA SER A 533 83.26 -53.57 22.30
C SER A 533 82.22 -54.67 22.43
#